data_AF-A0A7X3PS99-F1
#
_entry.id   AF-A0A7X3PS99-F1
#
_cell.length_a   1.000
_cell.length_b   1.000
_cell.length_c   1.000
_cell.angle_alpha   90.00
_cell.angle_beta   90.00
_cell.angle_gamma   90.00
#
_symmetry.space_group_name_H-M   'P 1'
#
loop_
_entity.id
_entity.type
_entity.pdbx_description
1 polymer ?
#
loop_
_entity_poly.entity_id
_entity_poly.type
_entity_poly.pdbx_seq_one_letter_code
_entity_poly.pdbx_strand_id
1 'polypeptide(L)'
;MKGIGIACEQVYVFTGGSVELTVRQQRIESGEGAGFIVIANRCDHVLKNLTNMPVQVLRMRVAMVRDSGTNQDVPLKAGTFDAQALNWRDAIHGGCGQIATRHVLSPDDFYSDWTFLDHAVLS
;
A
#
# COMPACT_ATOMS: atom_id res chain seq x y z
N MET A 1 -15.03 7.93 -16.74
CA MET A 1 -15.75 6.64 -16.57
C MET A 1 -15.85 6.34 -15.08
N LYS A 2 -17.03 5.99 -14.55
CA LYS A 2 -17.16 5.59 -13.13
C LYS A 2 -16.81 4.09 -13.03
N GLY A 3 -15.81 3.74 -12.23
CA GLY A 3 -15.56 2.33 -11.88
C GLY A 3 -16.77 1.76 -11.16
N ILE A 4 -17.28 0.63 -11.64
CA ILE A 4 -18.52 0.01 -11.14
C ILE A 4 -18.30 -0.78 -9.84
N GLY A 5 -17.07 -0.81 -9.32
CA GLY A 5 -16.73 -1.36 -8.00
C GLY A 5 -16.72 -2.88 -7.88
N ILE A 6 -16.78 -3.61 -9.01
CA ILE A 6 -16.91 -5.08 -9.02
C ILE A 6 -15.54 -5.77 -8.82
N ALA A 7 -14.47 -5.16 -9.36
CA ALA A 7 -13.07 -5.50 -9.09
C ALA A 7 -12.41 -4.33 -8.35
N CYS A 8 -11.58 -4.63 -7.34
CA CYS A 8 -10.84 -3.63 -6.58
C CYS A 8 -9.40 -4.06 -6.35
N GLU A 9 -8.49 -3.12 -6.55
CA GLU A 9 -7.15 -3.19 -5.98
C GLU A 9 -7.23 -2.88 -4.49
N GLN A 10 -6.33 -3.49 -3.72
CA GLN A 10 -6.36 -3.45 -2.27
C GLN A 10 -4.99 -3.10 -1.75
N VAL A 11 -4.92 -2.11 -0.87
CA VAL A 11 -3.70 -1.74 -0.18
C VAL A 11 -3.98 -1.76 1.32
N TYR A 12 -3.09 -2.40 2.05
CA TYR A 12 -3.02 -2.34 3.50
C TYR A 12 -1.85 -1.47 3.88
N VAL A 13 -2.11 -0.44 4.68
CA VAL A 13 -1.08 0.41 5.28
C VAL A 13 -1.17 0.25 6.78
N PHE A 14 -0.02 0.12 7.46
CA PHE A 14 0.05 -0.06 8.90
C PHE A 14 1.12 0.83 9.49
N THR A 15 0.89 1.28 10.73
CA THR A 15 1.75 2.25 11.42
C THR A 15 2.88 1.60 12.22
N GLY A 16 2.92 0.26 12.27
CA GLY A 16 3.93 -0.51 12.99
C GLY A 16 3.48 -1.95 13.20
N GLY A 17 4.40 -2.80 13.66
CA GLY A 17 4.16 -4.22 13.86
C GLY A 17 4.23 -5.02 12.55
N SER A 18 4.34 -6.35 12.69
CA SER A 18 4.45 -7.26 11.56
C SER A 18 3.10 -7.89 11.21
N VAL A 19 2.79 -7.87 9.91
CA VAL A 19 1.60 -8.51 9.33
C VAL A 19 2.01 -9.44 8.19
N GLU A 20 1.30 -10.55 8.07
CA GLU A 20 1.42 -11.50 6.95
C GLU A 20 0.15 -11.45 6.13
N LEU A 21 0.29 -11.33 4.82
CA LEU A 21 -0.79 -11.52 3.88
C LEU A 21 -0.63 -12.89 3.21
N THR A 22 -1.65 -13.73 3.34
CA THR A 22 -1.77 -14.98 2.59
C THR A 22 -2.79 -14.82 1.47
N VAL A 23 -2.36 -15.08 0.23
CA VAL A 23 -3.20 -15.12 -0.97
C VAL A 23 -3.00 -16.44 -1.70
N ARG A 24 -4.03 -17.28 -1.76
CA ARG A 24 -3.94 -18.64 -2.32
C ARG A 24 -2.80 -19.42 -1.64
N GLN A 25 -1.71 -19.72 -2.36
CA GLN A 25 -0.53 -20.42 -1.86
C GLN A 25 0.66 -19.48 -1.58
N GLN A 26 0.53 -18.19 -1.88
CA GLN A 26 1.58 -17.19 -1.66
C GLN A 26 1.41 -16.53 -0.30
N ARG A 27 2.54 -16.22 0.34
CA ARG A 27 2.60 -15.46 1.59
C ARG A 27 3.64 -14.36 1.46
N ILE A 28 3.33 -13.20 2.01
CA ILE A 28 4.24 -12.07 2.08
C ILE A 28 4.11 -11.40 3.44
N GLU A 29 5.25 -11.10 4.05
CA GLU A 29 5.33 -10.40 5.34
C GLU A 29 5.74 -8.95 5.13
N SER A 30 5.28 -8.07 6.00
CA SER A 30 5.58 -6.63 5.96
C SER A 30 6.93 -6.24 6.57
N GLY A 31 7.50 -7.08 7.45
CA GLY A 31 8.54 -6.66 8.40
C GLY A 31 7.97 -5.96 9.65
N GLU A 32 8.83 -5.60 10.59
CA GLU A 32 8.45 -5.19 11.97
C GLU A 32 7.97 -3.74 12.13
N GLY A 33 8.13 -2.90 11.10
CA GLY A 33 7.87 -1.46 11.15
C GLY A 33 6.59 -1.00 10.46
N ALA A 34 6.40 0.32 10.39
CA ALA A 34 5.36 0.90 9.56
C ALA A 34 5.61 0.54 8.09
N GLY A 35 4.56 0.26 7.33
CA GLY A 35 4.71 -0.22 5.97
C GLY A 35 3.40 -0.46 5.25
N PHE A 36 3.50 -1.23 4.18
CA PHE A 36 2.37 -1.54 3.31
C PHE A 36 2.43 -2.97 2.77
N ILE A 37 1.27 -3.50 2.38
CA ILE A 37 1.10 -4.67 1.51
C ILE A 37 0.06 -4.35 0.44
N VAL A 38 0.35 -4.63 -0.83
CA VAL A 38 -0.54 -4.44 -1.99
C VAL A 38 -0.98 -5.77 -2.57
N ILE A 39 -2.25 -5.80 -2.95
CA ILE A 39 -2.88 -6.84 -3.76
C ILE A 39 -3.52 -6.14 -4.96
N ALA A 40 -2.93 -6.30 -6.14
CA ALA A 40 -3.42 -5.61 -7.33
C ALA A 40 -4.74 -6.19 -7.87
N ASN A 41 -5.29 -7.28 -7.31
CA ASN A 41 -6.58 -7.81 -7.77
C ASN A 41 -7.48 -8.26 -6.61
N ARG A 42 -8.78 -8.38 -6.89
CA ARG A 42 -9.75 -8.99 -5.98
C ARG A 42 -9.50 -10.50 -5.92
N CYS A 43 -8.88 -10.93 -4.84
CA CYS A 43 -8.78 -12.32 -4.47
C CYS A 43 -9.14 -12.51 -3.00
N ASP A 44 -9.63 -13.68 -2.65
CA ASP A 44 -9.74 -14.08 -1.25
C ASP A 44 -8.34 -14.14 -0.64
N HIS A 45 -8.19 -13.54 0.53
CA HIS A 45 -6.93 -13.43 1.24
C HIS A 45 -7.18 -13.31 2.73
N VAL A 46 -6.14 -13.61 3.50
CA VAL A 46 -6.12 -13.48 4.95
C VAL A 46 -4.99 -12.55 5.33
N LEU A 47 -5.31 -11.50 6.08
CA LEU A 47 -4.31 -10.65 6.73
C LEU A 47 -4.20 -11.09 8.19
N LYS A 48 -3.01 -11.52 8.60
CA LYS A 48 -2.72 -12.02 9.93
C LYS A 48 -1.79 -11.05 10.65
N ASN A 49 -2.16 -10.64 11.86
CA ASN A 49 -1.25 -9.96 12.77
C ASN A 49 -0.25 -10.99 13.32
N LEU A 50 1.04 -10.76 13.09
CA LEU A 50 2.12 -11.64 13.57
C LEU A 50 2.66 -11.22 14.94
N THR A 51 2.14 -10.14 15.52
CA THR A 51 2.57 -9.62 16.81
C THR A 51 1.61 -10.00 17.94
N ASN A 52 2.09 -9.88 19.19
CA ASN A 52 1.27 -10.06 20.39
C ASN A 52 0.51 -8.78 20.79
N MET A 53 0.60 -7.71 20.00
CA MET A 53 0.01 -6.41 20.28
C MET A 53 -0.99 -6.04 19.16
N PRO A 54 -1.99 -5.18 19.42
CA PRO A 54 -2.85 -4.69 18.35
C PRO A 54 -2.04 -3.92 17.27
N VAL A 55 -2.31 -4.21 16.00
CA VAL A 55 -1.77 -3.47 14.85
C VAL A 55 -2.86 -2.59 14.24
N GLN A 56 -2.55 -1.32 14.01
CA GLN A 56 -3.45 -0.41 13.32
C GLN A 56 -3.29 -0.57 11.81
N VAL A 57 -4.41 -0.74 11.11
CA VAL A 57 -4.43 -0.98 9.67
C VAL A 57 -5.41 -0.03 9.00
N LEU A 58 -4.91 0.75 8.03
CA LEU A 58 -5.71 1.43 7.04
C LEU A 58 -5.87 0.52 5.82
N ARG A 59 -7.12 0.14 5.54
CA ARG A 59 -7.47 -0.61 4.32
C ARG A 59 -7.98 0.33 3.26
N MET A 60 -7.28 0.42 2.14
CA MET A 60 -7.68 1.19 0.97
C MET A 60 -8.15 0.24 -0.13
N ARG A 61 -9.25 0.62 -0.80
CA ARG A 61 -9.81 -0.13 -1.93
C ARG A 61 -10.11 0.83 -3.06
N VAL A 62 -9.55 0.54 -4.24
CA VAL A 62 -9.75 1.37 -5.43
C VAL A 62 -10.56 0.58 -6.45
N ALA A 63 -11.68 1.15 -6.89
CA ALA A 63 -12.58 0.51 -7.84
C ALA A 63 -12.00 0.52 -9.26
N MET A 64 -12.01 -0.64 -9.91
CA MET A 64 -11.49 -0.83 -11.25
C MET A 64 -12.61 -0.86 -12.29
N VAL A 65 -12.30 -0.42 -13.53
CA VAL A 65 -13.24 -0.39 -14.66
C VAL A 65 -13.34 -1.75 -15.37
N ARG A 66 -12.26 -2.55 -15.35
CA ARG A 66 -12.23 -3.89 -15.94
C ARG A 66 -12.14 -4.96 -14.86
N ASP A 67 -12.93 -6.01 -15.04
CA ASP A 67 -12.62 -7.32 -14.47
C ASP A 67 -11.51 -7.90 -15.36
N SER A 68 -10.25 -7.62 -15.00
CA SER A 68 -9.12 -8.26 -15.68
C SER A 68 -9.17 -9.73 -15.31
N GLY A 69 -9.72 -10.53 -16.23
CA GLY A 69 -10.04 -11.93 -16.10
C GLY A 69 -9.15 -12.71 -15.13
N THR A 70 -9.83 -13.46 -14.27
CA THR A 70 -9.32 -14.41 -13.30
C THR A 70 -8.29 -15.37 -13.91
N ASN A 71 -6.98 -15.14 -13.69
CA ASN A 71 -5.90 -16.15 -13.62
C ASN A 71 -4.47 -15.62 -13.84
N GLN A 72 -4.25 -14.32 -13.93
CA GLN A 72 -2.88 -13.81 -13.86
C GLN A 72 -2.37 -13.89 -12.41
N ASP A 73 -1.07 -14.14 -12.24
CA ASP A 73 -0.41 -14.12 -10.94
C ASP A 73 -0.81 -12.86 -10.18
N VAL A 74 -1.19 -13.01 -8.92
CA VAL A 74 -1.57 -11.87 -8.09
C VAL A 74 -0.28 -11.13 -7.75
N PRO A 75 -0.03 -9.91 -8.28
CA PRO A 75 1.14 -9.16 -7.92
C PRO A 75 1.03 -8.79 -6.45
N LEU A 76 1.89 -9.39 -5.63
CA LEU A 76 2.04 -9.06 -4.21
C LEU A 76 3.29 -8.21 -4.05
N LYS A 77 3.13 -7.05 -3.43
CA LYS A 77 4.24 -6.19 -3.04
C LYS A 77 4.09 -5.82 -1.58
N ALA A 78 5.19 -5.85 -0.85
CA ALA A 78 5.27 -5.39 0.52
C ALA A 78 6.52 -4.54 0.68
N GLY A 79 6.48 -3.64 1.66
CA GLY A 79 7.63 -2.83 1.99
C GLY A 79 7.39 -2.02 3.25
N THR A 80 8.48 -1.39 3.72
CA THR A 80 8.48 -0.55 4.90
C THR A 80 8.52 0.93 4.52
N PHE A 81 8.04 1.78 5.42
CA PHE A 81 8.26 3.23 5.33
C PHE A 81 9.61 3.57 5.94
N ASP A 82 10.65 3.47 5.11
CA ASP A 82 12.00 3.88 5.47
C ASP A 82 12.13 5.42 5.44
N ALA A 83 12.41 6.01 6.60
CA ALA A 83 12.63 7.43 6.75
C ALA A 83 13.96 7.89 6.11
N GLN A 84 14.96 7.02 6.00
CA GLN A 84 16.24 7.36 5.37
C GLN A 84 16.12 7.51 3.85
N ALA A 85 15.09 6.92 3.26
CA ALA A 85 14.80 7.03 1.83
C ALA A 85 14.01 8.31 1.45
N LEU A 86 13.70 9.18 2.42
CA LEU A 86 12.97 10.42 2.18
C LEU A 86 13.89 11.51 1.65
N ASN A 87 13.38 12.29 0.69
CA ASN A 87 14.07 13.47 0.18
C ASN A 87 13.51 14.72 0.87
N TRP A 88 14.33 15.35 1.71
CA TRP A 88 13.98 16.59 2.41
C TRP A 88 14.04 17.81 1.50
N ARG A 89 13.04 18.68 1.65
CA ARG A 89 12.92 19.95 0.93
C ARG A 89 12.36 20.99 1.88
N ASP A 90 12.68 22.25 1.61
CA ASP A 90 12.01 23.36 2.28
C ASP A 90 10.50 23.32 2.00
N ALA A 91 9.71 23.87 2.92
CA ALA A 91 8.26 23.88 2.81
C ALA A 91 7.77 24.38 1.44
N ILE A 92 6.84 23.63 0.88
CA ILE A 92 6.17 23.95 -0.38
C ILE A 92 4.94 24.81 -0.04
N HIS A 93 4.59 25.76 -0.93
CA HIS A 93 3.40 26.62 -0.81
C HIS A 93 3.41 27.63 0.36
N GLY A 94 4.58 28.08 0.81
CA GLY A 94 4.70 29.14 1.81
C GLY A 94 4.37 28.69 3.25
N GLY A 95 4.35 27.38 3.50
CA GLY A 95 4.31 26.83 4.85
C GLY A 95 5.61 27.09 5.62
N CYS A 96 5.57 26.92 6.94
CA CYS A 96 6.77 26.88 7.77
C CYS A 96 7.23 25.42 7.92
N GLY A 97 8.55 25.21 8.01
CA GLY A 97 9.14 23.89 8.28
C GLY A 97 9.73 23.20 7.05
N GLN A 98 10.08 21.94 7.22
CA GLN A 98 10.58 21.08 6.13
C GLN A 98 9.58 19.98 5.84
N ILE A 99 9.56 19.54 4.59
CA ILE A 99 8.80 18.38 4.16
C ILE A 99 9.74 17.37 3.54
N ALA A 100 9.57 16.11 3.90
CA ALA A 100 10.30 15.00 3.29
C ALA A 100 9.30 14.12 2.58
N THR A 101 9.53 13.81 1.29
CA THR A 101 8.65 12.91 0.54
C THR A 101 9.44 11.88 -0.27
N ARG A 102 8.80 10.74 -0.54
CA ARG A 102 9.18 9.79 -1.60
C ARG A 102 7.95 9.07 -2.14
N HIS A 103 7.99 8.69 -3.41
CA HIS A 103 7.08 7.70 -3.98
C HIS A 103 7.44 6.33 -3.41
N VAL A 104 6.47 5.66 -2.80
CA VAL A 104 6.60 4.28 -2.31
C VAL A 104 6.07 3.31 -3.36
N LEU A 105 4.93 3.66 -3.97
CA LEU A 105 4.36 2.96 -5.12
C LEU A 105 3.95 3.99 -6.15
N SER A 106 4.41 3.77 -7.37
CA SER A 106 4.05 4.49 -8.57
C SER A 106 2.72 3.98 -9.15
N PRO A 107 2.09 4.72 -10.08
CA PRO A 107 0.92 4.22 -10.81
C PRO A 107 1.14 2.88 -11.52
N ASP A 108 2.36 2.60 -12.01
CA ASP A 108 2.71 1.34 -12.69
C ASP A 108 2.68 0.12 -11.74
N ASP A 109 2.64 0.35 -10.42
CA ASP A 109 2.45 -0.71 -9.43
C ASP A 109 0.99 -1.17 -9.32
N PHE A 110 0.09 -0.49 -10.02
CA PHE A 110 -1.35 -0.70 -10.02
C PHE A 110 -1.87 -0.92 -11.44
N TYR A 111 -3.02 -1.57 -11.56
CA TYR A 111 -3.80 -1.64 -12.79
C TYR A 111 -4.47 -0.30 -13.13
N SER A 112 -4.60 0.60 -12.16
CA SER A 112 -5.19 1.93 -12.35
C SER A 112 -4.10 2.98 -12.24
N ASP A 113 -3.97 3.80 -13.30
CA ASP A 113 -3.02 4.90 -13.37
C ASP A 113 -3.33 6.06 -12.38
N TRP A 114 -4.41 5.94 -11.60
CA TRP A 114 -4.88 6.94 -10.63
C TRP A 114 -4.47 6.63 -9.20
N THR A 115 -3.83 5.49 -8.97
CA THR A 115 -3.45 5.04 -7.62
C THR A 115 -1.95 5.21 -7.45
N PHE A 116 -1.54 5.79 -6.33
CA PHE A 116 -0.14 5.83 -5.92
C PHE A 116 -0.07 5.83 -4.39
N LEU A 117 1.10 5.52 -3.84
CA LEU A 117 1.35 5.62 -2.40
C LEU A 117 2.61 6.44 -2.18
N ASP A 118 2.46 7.55 -1.48
CA ASP A 118 3.57 8.40 -1.06
C ASP A 118 3.80 8.27 0.44
N HIS A 119 5.07 8.30 0.83
CA HIS A 119 5.49 8.48 2.21
C HIS A 119 5.93 9.94 2.37
N ALA A 120 5.26 10.66 3.26
CA ALA A 120 5.56 12.05 3.57
C ALA A 120 5.70 12.25 5.08
N VAL A 121 6.70 13.05 5.47
CA VAL A 121 6.91 13.52 6.84
C VAL A 121 6.89 15.05 6.82
N LEU A 122 6.15 15.62 7.76
CA LEU A 122 6.00 17.06 7.98
C LEU A 122 6.65 17.40 9.33
N SER A 123 7.53 18.40 9.37
CA SER A 123 8.20 18.88 10.59
C SER A 123 7.85 20.33 10.91
#